data_AF-A0A4R6YPK0-F1
#
_entry.id   AF-A0A4R6YPK0-F1
#
_cell.length_a   1.000
_cell.length_b   1.000
_cell.length_c   1.000
_cell.angle_alpha   90.00
_cell.angle_beta   90.00
_cell.angle_gamma   90.00
#
_symmetry.space_group_name_H-M   'P 1'
#
loop_
_entity.id
_entity.type
_entity.pdbx_description
1 polymer ?
#
loop_
_entity_poly.entity_id
_entity_poly.type
_entity_poly.pdbx_seq_one_letter_code
_entity_poly.pdbx_strand_id
1 'polypeptide(L)'
;MKAPLPFGTRLSDERYQRSVAALYNGLPEPPSPEQETAVRRKSLNLAIDHRLGVDFPASRRDALWEVQQRIARNHLRVACGLVFTGLVRLLTPTNWLTRKGLGAAGGYVHRQFARVLSPDELAHFLGDDDEPSNEPPSSPARLPPSRPRR
;
A
#
# COMPACT_ATOMS: atom_id res chain seq x y z
N MET A 1 17.57 7.15 -11.71
CA MET A 1 18.03 6.79 -10.36
C MET A 1 17.29 7.69 -9.38
N LYS A 2 16.27 7.17 -8.67
CA LYS A 2 15.57 7.95 -7.63
C LYS A 2 16.50 8.08 -6.41
N ALA A 3 16.47 9.22 -5.74
CA ALA A 3 17.32 9.47 -4.58
C ALA A 3 16.98 8.50 -3.42
N PRO A 4 17.97 8.00 -2.67
CA PRO A 4 17.71 7.18 -1.50
C PRO A 4 16.92 7.97 -0.44
N LEU A 5 15.83 7.39 0.06
CA LEU A 5 15.02 8.01 1.12
C LEU A 5 15.74 7.94 2.49
N PRO A 6 15.57 8.94 3.36
CA PRO A 6 16.28 9.01 4.64
C PRO A 6 15.61 8.21 5.79
N PHE A 7 14.57 7.41 5.53
CA PHE A 7 13.72 6.80 6.58
C PHE A 7 14.13 5.38 6.99
N GLY A 8 15.43 5.10 6.95
CA GLY A 8 15.99 3.84 7.41
C GLY A 8 15.80 2.67 6.43
N THR A 9 16.01 1.46 6.93
CA THR A 9 15.95 0.23 6.12
C THR A 9 14.51 -0.08 5.72
N ARG A 10 14.31 -0.40 4.44
CA ARG A 10 13.02 -0.87 3.92
C ARG A 10 12.80 -2.34 4.26
N LEU A 11 11.55 -2.69 4.50
CA LEU A 11 11.14 -4.09 4.61
C LEU A 11 11.39 -4.79 3.26
N SER A 12 11.95 -6.00 3.24
CA SER A 12 12.04 -6.78 1.99
C SER A 12 10.66 -7.28 1.56
N ASP A 13 10.50 -7.56 0.27
CA ASP A 13 9.25 -8.08 -0.30
C ASP A 13 8.77 -9.34 0.42
N GLU A 14 9.66 -10.30 0.64
CA GLU A 14 9.33 -11.55 1.34
C GLU A 14 8.85 -11.29 2.76
N ARG A 15 9.49 -10.35 3.48
CA ARG A 15 9.12 -10.02 4.85
C ARG A 15 7.80 -9.24 4.88
N TYR A 16 7.56 -8.38 3.91
CA TYR A 16 6.29 -7.69 3.71
C TYR A 16 5.15 -8.69 3.50
N GLN A 17 5.28 -9.56 2.49
CA GLN A 17 4.27 -10.57 2.16
C GLN A 17 3.99 -11.49 3.34
N ARG A 18 5.04 -11.99 4.02
CA ARG A 18 4.88 -12.83 5.21
C ARG A 18 4.15 -12.10 6.35
N SER A 19 4.47 -10.82 6.56
CA SER A 19 3.83 -10.02 7.62
C SER A 19 2.37 -9.72 7.31
N VAL A 20 2.05 -9.44 6.04
CA VAL A 20 0.67 -9.26 5.58
C VAL A 20 -0.11 -10.57 5.71
N ALA A 21 0.43 -11.70 5.25
CA ALA A 21 -0.23 -12.99 5.39
C ALA A 21 -0.50 -13.37 6.86
N ALA A 22 0.49 -13.17 7.74
CA ALA A 22 0.33 -13.39 9.18
C ALA A 22 -0.74 -12.48 9.79
N LEU A 23 -0.86 -11.24 9.30
CA LEU A 23 -1.86 -10.29 9.78
C LEU A 23 -3.29 -10.79 9.51
N TYR A 24 -3.55 -11.34 8.32
CA TYR A 24 -4.89 -11.82 7.93
C TYR A 24 -5.22 -13.23 8.45
N ASN A 25 -4.23 -14.12 8.54
CA ASN A 25 -4.43 -15.48 9.05
C ASN A 25 -4.81 -15.54 10.54
N GLY A 26 -4.53 -14.48 11.30
CA GLY A 26 -4.83 -14.40 12.73
C GLY A 26 -6.23 -13.86 13.07
N LEU A 27 -7.08 -13.54 12.09
CA LEU A 27 -8.39 -12.96 12.36
C LEU A 27 -9.47 -14.02 12.62
N PRO A 28 -10.37 -13.78 13.59
CA PRO A 28 -11.58 -14.58 13.73
C PRO A 28 -12.53 -14.33 12.55
N GLU A 29 -13.28 -15.37 12.17
CA GLU A 29 -14.29 -15.30 11.12
C GLU A 29 -15.71 -15.39 11.73
N PRO A 30 -16.59 -14.39 11.55
CA PRO A 30 -16.35 -13.10 10.90
C PRO A 30 -15.60 -12.10 11.81
N PRO A 31 -14.79 -11.20 11.23
CA PRO A 31 -14.10 -10.18 12.01
C PRO A 31 -15.05 -9.07 12.46
N SER A 32 -14.78 -8.48 13.61
CA SER A 32 -15.48 -7.28 14.07
C SER A 32 -15.01 -6.01 13.32
N PRO A 33 -15.82 -4.95 13.24
CA PRO A 33 -15.43 -3.70 12.59
C PRO A 33 -14.16 -3.05 13.18
N GLU A 34 -13.94 -3.21 14.48
CA GLU A 34 -12.72 -2.73 15.15
C GLU A 34 -11.49 -3.52 14.73
N GLN A 35 -11.61 -4.85 14.62
CA GLN A 35 -10.53 -5.72 14.12
C GLN A 35 -10.19 -5.42 12.67
N GLU A 36 -11.18 -5.21 11.81
CA GLU A 36 -10.94 -4.81 10.42
C GLU A 36 -10.20 -3.46 10.34
N THR A 37 -10.59 -2.51 11.18
CA THR A 37 -9.95 -1.19 11.23
C THR A 37 -8.50 -1.29 11.70
N ALA A 38 -8.26 -2.09 12.75
CA ALA A 38 -6.92 -2.34 13.28
C ALA A 38 -6.02 -3.03 12.24
N VAL A 39 -6.55 -4.02 11.51
CA VAL A 39 -5.83 -4.70 10.43
C VAL A 39 -5.50 -3.75 9.30
N ARG A 40 -6.46 -2.92 8.86
CA ARG A 40 -6.20 -1.92 7.80
C ARG A 40 -5.10 -0.95 8.20
N ARG A 41 -5.11 -0.47 9.46
CA ARG A 41 -4.05 0.41 9.97
C ARG A 41 -2.69 -0.28 10.01
N LYS A 42 -2.64 -1.53 10.48
CA LYS A 42 -1.41 -2.34 10.49
C LYS A 42 -0.88 -2.62 9.08
N SER A 43 -1.78 -2.93 8.14
CA SER A 43 -1.43 -3.13 6.73
C SER A 43 -0.87 -1.87 6.09
N LEU A 44 -1.45 -0.69 6.39
CA LEU A 44 -0.89 0.59 5.92
C LEU A 44 0.53 0.79 6.47
N ASN A 45 0.75 0.53 7.76
CA ASN A 45 2.06 0.67 8.37
C ASN A 45 3.10 -0.26 7.72
N LEU A 46 2.73 -1.51 7.43
CA LEU A 46 3.62 -2.45 6.72
C LEU A 46 3.96 -1.96 5.30
N ALA A 47 3.00 -1.36 4.60
CA ALA A 47 3.24 -0.77 3.28
C ALA A 47 4.18 0.45 3.36
N ILE A 48 4.05 1.27 4.41
CA ILE A 48 4.97 2.38 4.68
C ILE A 48 6.39 1.85 4.96
N ASP A 49 6.52 0.82 5.81
CA ASP A 49 7.82 0.23 6.15
C ASP A 49 8.52 -0.38 4.92
N HIS A 50 7.72 -0.96 4.02
CA HIS A 50 8.18 -1.54 2.76
C HIS A 50 8.60 -0.48 1.73
N ARG A 51 7.78 0.56 1.52
CA ARG A 51 8.00 1.55 0.44
C ARG A 51 8.86 2.74 0.86
N LEU A 52 8.70 3.21 2.10
CA LEU A 52 9.33 4.43 2.60
C LEU A 52 10.45 4.14 3.59
N GLY A 53 10.28 3.13 4.44
CA GLY A 53 11.26 2.70 5.44
C GLY A 53 10.70 2.67 6.85
N VAL A 54 11.34 1.90 7.73
CA VAL A 54 10.86 1.64 9.11
C VAL A 54 10.92 2.89 9.99
N ASP A 55 11.84 3.82 9.75
CA ASP A 55 12.01 5.02 10.57
C ASP A 55 11.10 6.18 10.10
N PHE A 56 10.07 5.90 9.29
CA PHE A 56 9.13 6.92 8.83
C PHE A 56 8.35 7.54 10.01
N PRO A 57 8.28 8.89 10.13
CA PRO A 57 7.75 9.56 11.31
C PRO A 57 6.31 9.19 11.67
N ALA A 58 6.06 8.87 12.94
CA ALA A 58 4.74 8.46 13.43
C ALA A 58 3.63 9.48 13.15
N SER A 59 3.92 10.77 13.31
CA SER A 59 2.98 11.86 13.02
C SER A 59 2.51 11.86 11.55
N ARG A 60 3.38 11.47 10.62
CA ARG A 60 3.05 11.37 9.20
C ARG A 60 2.29 10.08 8.90
N ARG A 61 2.59 8.97 9.60
CA ARG A 61 1.80 7.72 9.50
C ARG A 61 0.34 7.96 9.89
N ASP A 62 0.10 8.73 10.95
CA ASP A 62 -1.26 9.06 11.38
C ASP A 62 -1.98 9.94 10.36
N ALA A 63 -1.31 10.94 9.78
CA ALA A 63 -1.87 11.75 8.71
C ALA A 63 -2.22 10.91 7.46
N LEU A 64 -1.37 9.93 7.09
CA LEU A 64 -1.66 8.99 6.01
C LEU A 64 -2.89 8.12 6.31
N TRP A 65 -3.02 7.68 7.56
CA TRP A 65 -4.17 6.91 8.01
C TRP A 65 -5.47 7.71 7.92
N GLU A 66 -5.46 8.99 8.32
CA GLU A 66 -6.61 9.89 8.15
C GLU A 66 -6.98 10.09 6.68
N VAL A 67 -5.99 10.26 5.80
CA VAL A 67 -6.20 10.35 4.35
C VAL A 67 -6.86 9.08 3.83
N GLN A 68 -6.36 7.91 4.20
CA GLN A 68 -6.93 6.62 3.78
C GLN A 68 -8.37 6.47 4.27
N GLN A 69 -8.66 6.82 5.52
CA GLN A 69 -10.04 6.80 6.05
C GLN A 69 -10.96 7.75 5.28
N ARG A 70 -10.48 8.94 4.90
CA ARG A 70 -11.26 9.92 4.13
C ARG A 70 -11.60 9.40 2.74
N ILE A 71 -10.64 8.76 2.06
CA ILE A 71 -10.84 8.12 0.76
C ILE A 71 -11.84 6.97 0.90
N ALA A 72 -11.65 6.09 1.89
CA ALA A 72 -12.55 4.96 2.13
C ALA A 72 -14.00 5.41 2.38
N ARG A 73 -14.20 6.48 3.17
CA ARG A 73 -15.52 7.07 3.43
C ARG A 73 -16.16 7.65 2.16
N ASN A 74 -15.36 8.29 1.30
CA ASN A 74 -15.84 8.82 0.03
C ASN A 74 -16.18 7.72 -0.96
N HIS A 75 -15.38 6.65 -1.04
CA HIS A 75 -15.69 5.48 -1.87
C HIS A 75 -16.96 4.79 -1.38
N LEU A 76 -17.17 4.65 -0.07
CA LEU A 76 -18.40 4.10 0.48
C LEU A 76 -19.62 4.94 0.09
N ARG A 77 -19.53 6.28 0.14
CA ARG A 77 -20.62 7.17 -0.32
C ARG A 77 -20.91 7.00 -1.80
N VAL A 78 -19.88 6.87 -2.64
CA VAL A 78 -20.05 6.66 -4.09
C VAL A 78 -20.65 5.28 -4.36
N ALA A 79 -20.17 4.22 -3.70
CA ALA A 79 -20.70 2.87 -3.82
C ALA A 79 -22.16 2.79 -3.35
N CYS A 80 -22.49 3.36 -2.19
CA CYS A 80 -23.86 3.47 -1.72
C CYS A 80 -24.73 4.30 -2.68
N GLY A 81 -24.19 5.40 -3.22
CA GLY A 81 -24.87 6.22 -4.21
C GLY A 81 -25.18 5.44 -5.49
N LEU A 82 -24.26 4.59 -5.97
CA LEU A 82 -24.41 3.72 -7.13
C LEU A 82 -25.40 2.58 -6.88
N VAL A 83 -25.40 1.97 -5.70
CA VAL A 83 -26.40 0.97 -5.31
C VAL A 83 -27.78 1.64 -5.22
N PHE A 84 -27.87 2.82 -4.63
CA PHE A 84 -29.12 3.59 -4.54
C PHE A 84 -29.61 4.02 -5.92
N THR A 85 -28.75 4.53 -6.81
CA THR A 85 -29.14 4.85 -8.19
C THR A 85 -29.47 3.60 -9.01
N GLY A 86 -28.78 2.48 -8.81
CA GLY A 86 -29.09 1.20 -9.45
C GLY A 86 -30.47 0.67 -9.03
N LEU A 87 -30.78 0.75 -7.74
CA LEU A 87 -32.09 0.38 -7.19
C LEU A 87 -33.20 1.34 -7.65
N VAL A 88 -32.92 2.65 -7.68
CA VAL A 88 -33.85 3.68 -8.17
C VAL A 88 -34.06 3.56 -9.69
N ARG A 89 -33.06 3.12 -10.47
CA ARG A 89 -33.18 2.86 -11.92
C ARG A 89 -34.09 1.67 -12.22
N LEU A 90 -34.21 0.71 -11.29
CA LEU A 90 -35.22 -0.35 -11.37
C LEU A 90 -36.65 0.19 -11.17
N LEU A 91 -36.79 1.35 -10.51
CA LEU A 91 -38.05 1.98 -10.15
C LEU A 91 -38.40 3.22 -11.00
N THR A 92 -37.47 3.76 -11.79
CA THR A 92 -37.69 4.94 -12.65
C THR A 92 -37.00 4.81 -14.01
N PRO A 93 -37.75 4.91 -15.14
CA PRO A 93 -37.17 4.85 -16.48
C PRO A 93 -36.65 6.23 -16.87
N THR A 94 -35.39 6.56 -16.60
CA THR A 94 -34.80 7.80 -17.16
C THR A 94 -33.32 7.68 -17.49
N ASN A 95 -33.04 7.81 -18.79
CA ASN A 95 -31.74 7.75 -19.44
C ASN A 95 -30.95 9.06 -19.31
N TRP A 96 -30.35 9.38 -18.15
CA TRP A 96 -29.62 10.66 -18.06
C TRP A 96 -28.25 10.71 -17.37
N LEU A 97 -27.74 9.67 -16.72
CA LEU A 97 -26.41 9.77 -16.08
C LEU A 97 -25.52 8.56 -16.32
N THR A 98 -24.85 8.51 -17.47
CA THR A 98 -23.59 7.78 -17.60
C THR A 98 -22.72 8.42 -18.67
N ARG A 99 -21.55 8.98 -18.27
CA ARG A 99 -20.26 8.79 -18.99
C ARG A 99 -19.03 9.59 -18.50
N LYS A 100 -19.08 10.45 -17.47
CA LYS A 100 -17.88 11.26 -17.08
C LYS A 100 -17.18 10.91 -15.75
N GLY A 101 -17.54 9.83 -15.05
CA GLY A 101 -17.11 9.64 -13.65
C GLY A 101 -15.78 8.89 -13.40
N LEU A 102 -15.35 7.96 -14.25
CA LEU A 102 -14.33 6.98 -13.84
C LEU A 102 -12.86 7.46 -13.93
N GLY A 103 -12.54 8.52 -14.68
CA GLY A 103 -11.15 8.99 -14.84
C GLY A 103 -10.61 9.87 -13.70
N ALA A 104 -11.47 10.36 -12.81
CA ALA A 104 -11.10 11.36 -11.79
C ALA A 104 -10.61 10.76 -10.45
N ALA A 105 -10.80 9.46 -10.23
CA ALA A 105 -10.50 8.82 -8.94
C ALA A 105 -8.99 8.71 -8.69
N GLY A 106 -8.19 8.36 -9.70
CA GLY A 106 -6.73 8.23 -9.57
C GLY A 106 -6.05 9.55 -9.20
N GLY A 107 -6.46 10.66 -9.84
CA GLY A 107 -5.95 12.00 -9.52
C GLY A 107 -6.35 12.50 -8.13
N TYR A 108 -7.51 12.08 -7.61
CA TYR A 108 -7.94 12.44 -6.26
C TYR A 108 -7.08 11.78 -5.19
N VAL A 109 -6.80 10.47 -5.32
CA VAL A 109 -5.94 9.72 -4.41
C VAL A 109 -4.54 10.35 -4.37
N HIS A 110 -3.93 10.56 -5.55
CA HIS A 110 -2.62 11.20 -5.66
C HIS A 110 -2.57 12.57 -4.95
N ARG A 111 -3.59 13.42 -5.14
CA ARG A 111 -3.68 14.74 -4.50
C ARG A 111 -3.85 14.69 -2.98
N GLN A 112 -4.55 13.69 -2.44
CA GLN A 112 -4.70 13.57 -0.98
C GLN A 112 -3.40 13.11 -0.33
N PHE A 113 -2.71 12.14 -0.93
CA PHE A 113 -1.42 11.66 -0.43
C PHE A 113 -0.30 12.71 -0.56
N ALA A 114 -0.29 13.50 -1.65
CA ALA A 114 0.63 14.63 -1.85
C ALA A 114 0.55 15.73 -0.78
N ARG A 115 -0.50 15.75 0.07
CA ARG A 115 -0.58 16.69 1.20
C ARG A 115 0.28 16.28 2.38
N VAL A 116 0.61 14.99 2.46
CA VAL A 116 1.34 14.40 3.58
C VAL A 116 2.73 13.95 3.16
N LEU A 117 2.88 13.47 1.93
CA LEU A 117 4.13 12.98 1.35
C LEU A 117 4.78 14.05 0.47
N SER A 118 6.11 14.09 0.47
CA SER A 118 6.87 14.88 -0.50
C SER A 118 6.71 14.25 -1.90
N PRO A 119 6.98 15.00 -2.99
CA PRO A 119 6.88 14.46 -4.35
C PRO A 119 7.70 13.18 -4.57
N ASP A 120 8.91 13.11 -4.00
CA ASP A 120 9.81 11.95 -4.14
C ASP A 120 9.31 10.73 -3.36
N GLU A 121 8.81 10.95 -2.15
CA GLU A 121 8.22 9.88 -1.34
C GLU A 121 6.91 9.37 -1.94
N LEU A 122 6.10 10.27 -2.50
CA LEU A 122 4.86 9.92 -3.17
C LEU A 122 5.13 9.04 -4.40
N ALA A 123 6.18 9.34 -5.15
CA ALA A 123 6.61 8.53 -6.29
C ALA A 123 7.15 7.14 -5.88
N HIS A 124 7.70 7.00 -4.68
CA HIS A 124 8.08 5.69 -4.11
C HIS A 124 6.89 4.93 -3.51
N PHE A 125 5.92 5.64 -2.95
CA PHE A 125 4.75 5.04 -2.31
C PHE A 125 3.69 4.58 -3.33
N LEU A 126 3.52 5.33 -4.42
CA LEU A 126 2.53 5.04 -5.49
C LEU A 126 3.13 4.40 -6.73
N GLY A 127 4.46 4.41 -6.88
CA GLY A 127 5.14 3.78 -8.00
C GLY A 127 5.31 2.29 -7.79
N ASP A 128 5.08 1.50 -8.85
CA ASP A 128 5.48 0.10 -8.95
C ASP A 128 7.02 0.03 -9.03
N ASP A 129 7.71 0.24 -7.91
CA ASP A 129 9.14 -0.10 -7.83
C ASP A 129 9.23 -1.64 -7.73
N ASP A 130 9.15 -2.32 -8.87
CA ASP A 130 9.74 -3.64 -9.14
C ASP A 130 11.27 -3.47 -9.28
N GLU A 131 11.95 -2.93 -8.26
CA GLU A 131 13.41 -3.04 -8.21
C GLU A 131 13.79 -4.34 -7.47
N PRO A 132 14.37 -5.33 -8.18
CA PRO A 132 14.68 -6.63 -7.62
C PRO A 132 15.76 -6.51 -6.55
N SER A 133 15.51 -7.22 -5.45
CA SER A 133 16.49 -8.04 -4.76
C SER A 133 17.82 -7.35 -4.41
N ASN A 134 17.88 -6.95 -3.15
CA ASN A 134 19.09 -6.91 -2.36
C ASN A 134 19.76 -8.30 -2.36
N GLU A 135 20.48 -8.67 -3.42
CA GLU A 135 21.42 -9.79 -3.39
C GLU A 135 22.57 -9.42 -2.43
N PRO A 136 22.81 -10.18 -1.34
CA PRO A 136 24.02 -9.99 -0.58
C PRO A 136 25.23 -10.24 -1.50
N PRO A 137 26.34 -9.50 -1.35
CA PRO A 137 27.51 -9.71 -2.19
C PRO A 137 27.92 -11.18 -2.09
N SER A 138 27.82 -11.89 -3.22
CA SER A 138 28.33 -13.26 -3.37
C SER A 138 29.77 -13.28 -2.85
N SER A 139 29.94 -13.89 -1.67
CA SER A 139 31.26 -14.16 -1.12
C SER A 139 32.03 -14.98 -2.16
N PRO A 140 33.24 -14.57 -2.58
CA PRO A 140 34.03 -15.37 -3.49
C PRO A 140 34.32 -16.71 -2.82
N ALA A 141 33.84 -17.78 -3.45
CA ALA A 141 34.04 -19.15 -3.03
C ALA A 141 35.54 -19.41 -2.78
N ARG A 142 35.87 -19.80 -1.54
CA ARG A 142 37.19 -20.33 -1.20
C ARG A 142 37.47 -21.54 -2.09
N LEU A 143 38.45 -21.44 -2.96
CA LEU A 143 39.06 -22.59 -3.63
C LEU A 143 39.70 -23.51 -2.56
N PRO A 144 39.44 -24.83 -2.58
CA PRO A 144 40.17 -25.77 -1.73
C PRO A 144 41.62 -25.96 -2.23
N PRO A 145 42.60 -26.23 -1.34
CA PRO A 145 43.98 -26.41 -1.73
C PRO A 145 44.19 -27.70 -2.53
N SER A 146 44.81 -27.57 -3.70
CA SER A 146 45.27 -28.67 -4.55
C SER A 146 46.25 -29.56 -3.79
N ARG A 147 45.89 -30.82 -3.56
CA ARG A 147 46.83 -31.85 -3.07
C ARG A 147 47.87 -32.17 -4.14
N PRO A 148 49.17 -32.32 -3.79
CA PRO A 148 50.17 -32.83 -4.72
C PRO A 148 50.00 -34.34 -4.89
N ARG A 149 50.02 -34.83 -6.13
CA ARG A 149 50.17 -36.26 -6.44
C ARG A 149 51.66 -36.60 -6.40
N ARG A 150 51.98 -37.65 -5.64
CA ARG A 150 53.21 -38.45 -5.76
C ARG A 150 53.10 -39.36 -6.98
#